data_AF-X1KMU2-F1
#
_entry.id   AF-X1KMU2-F1
#
_cell.length_a   1.000
_cell.length_b   1.000
_cell.length_c   1.000
_cell.angle_alpha   90.00
_cell.angle_beta   90.00
_cell.angle_gamma   90.00
#
_symmetry.space_group_name_H-M   'P 1'
#
loop_
_entity.id
_entity.type
_entity.pdbx_description
1 polymer ?
#
loop_
_entity_poly.entity_id
_entity_poly.type
_entity_poly.pdbx_seq_one_letter_code
_entity_poly.pdbx_strand_id
1 'polypeptide(L)' 'MDENEKKKQPVQVCSIRIMFPVDTDEQAISYKKKIGDVLADIPQARIEFSIMSRPPLTPNGS' A
#
# COMPACT_ATOMS: atom_id res chain seq x y z
N MET A 1 -2.42 14.69 -43.10
CA MET A 1 -1.71 15.12 -41.87
C MET A 1 -2.71 14.92 -40.76
N ASP A 2 -2.75 13.71 -40.21
CA ASP A 2 -3.74 13.31 -39.21
C ASP A 2 -3.14 13.56 -37.82
N GLU A 3 -3.24 14.81 -37.38
CA GLU A 3 -2.99 15.23 -36.01
C GLU A 3 -4.14 14.75 -35.11
N ASN A 4 -4.11 13.48 -34.66
CA ASN A 4 -4.73 13.15 -33.37
C ASN A 4 -4.24 11.82 -32.77
N GLU A 5 -2.93 11.58 -32.77
CA GLU A 5 -2.35 10.58 -31.87
C GLU A 5 -2.36 11.15 -30.44
N LYS A 6 -3.53 11.10 -29.81
CA LYS A 6 -3.71 11.36 -28.38
C LYS A 6 -2.96 10.25 -27.64
N LYS A 7 -1.64 10.43 -27.44
CA LYS A 7 -0.74 9.55 -26.69
C LYS A 7 -1.40 9.24 -25.35
N LYS A 8 -2.03 8.08 -25.27
CA LYS A 8 -2.66 7.56 -24.06
C LYS A 8 -1.52 7.35 -23.09
N GLN A 9 -1.37 8.26 -22.15
CA GLN A 9 -0.31 8.18 -21.14
C GLN A 9 -0.39 6.77 -20.52
N PRO A 10 0.75 6.06 -20.39
CA PRO A 10 0.74 4.72 -19.82
C PRO A 10 0.07 4.76 -18.45
N VAL A 11 -0.76 3.76 -18.16
CA VAL A 11 -1.46 3.67 -16.87
C VAL A 11 -0.40 3.63 -15.77
N GLN A 12 -0.36 4.69 -14.94
CA GLN A 12 0.60 4.79 -13.84
C GLN A 12 0.00 4.15 -12.59
N VAL A 13 0.82 3.39 -11.85
CA VAL A 13 0.43 2.73 -10.60
C VAL A 13 1.17 3.41 -9.46
N CYS A 14 0.43 3.86 -8.46
CA CYS A 14 1.00 4.31 -7.19
C CYS A 14 1.08 3.11 -6.23
N SER A 15 2.26 2.80 -5.70
CA SER A 15 2.47 1.71 -4.74
C SER A 15 3.08 2.26 -3.46
N ILE A 16 2.49 1.90 -2.32
CA ILE A 16 2.90 2.38 -1.00
C ILE A 16 3.04 1.17 -0.08
N ARG A 17 4.22 0.99 0.52
CA ARG A 17 4.47 -0.05 1.54
C ARG A 17 4.62 0.61 2.90
N ILE A 18 3.65 0.36 3.79
CA ILE A 18 3.62 0.92 5.15
C ILE A 18 3.87 -0.23 6.13
N MET A 19 4.85 -0.07 7.03
CA MET A 19 5.17 -1.04 8.08
C MET A 19 5.22 -0.31 9.41
N PHE A 20 4.43 -0.78 10.37
CA PHE A 20 4.35 -0.22 11.71
C PHE A 20 4.13 -1.34 12.74
N PRO A 21 4.61 -1.19 13.98
CA PRO A 21 4.32 -2.16 15.03
C PRO A 21 2.83 -2.13 15.37
N VAL A 22 2.27 -3.31 15.62
CA VAL A 22 0.91 -3.47 16.15
C VAL A 22 0.99 -4.23 17.46
N ASP A 23 0.17 -3.82 18.43
CA ASP A 23 0.09 -4.46 19.74
C ASP A 23 -0.77 -5.73 19.70
N THR A 24 -1.80 -5.74 18.84
CA THR A 24 -2.76 -6.85 18.69
C THR A 24 -3.18 -7.05 17.24
N ASP A 25 -3.61 -8.27 16.90
CA ASP A 25 -4.20 -8.58 15.58
C ASP A 25 -5.44 -7.72 15.29
N GLU A 26 -6.25 -7.43 16.32
CA GLU A 26 -7.45 -6.59 16.19
C GLU A 26 -7.10 -5.16 15.77
N GLN A 27 -6.02 -4.60 16.30
CA GLN A 27 -5.52 -3.29 15.91
C GLN A 27 -5.09 -3.30 14.44
N ALA A 28 -4.39 -4.35 14.01
CA ALA A 28 -3.95 -4.52 12.63
C ALA A 28 -5.14 -4.61 11.65
N ILE A 29 -6.18 -5.37 12.01
CA ILE A 29 -7.43 -5.49 11.25
C ILE A 29 -8.17 -4.16 11.18
N SER A 30 -8.22 -3.40 12.29
CA SER A 30 -8.85 -2.08 12.33
C SER A 30 -8.18 -1.11 11.35
N TYR A 31 -6.85 -1.09 11.30
CA TYR A 31 -6.12 -0.27 10.34
C TYR A 31 -6.33 -0.70 8.89
N LYS A 32 -6.33 -2.02 8.61
CA LYS A 32 -6.68 -2.53 7.28
C LYS A 32 -8.03 -2.00 6.80
N LYS A 33 -9.05 -2.04 7.66
CA LYS A 33 -10.39 -1.51 7.34
C LYS A 33 -10.36 -0.01 7.04
N LYS A 34 -9.75 0.79 7.93
CA LYS A 34 -9.62 2.24 7.74
C LYS A 34 -8.92 2.60 6.42
N ILE A 35 -7.85 1.89 6.07
CA ILE A 35 -7.13 2.10 4.80
C ILE A 35 -8.03 1.69 3.62
N GLY A 36 -8.77 0.59 3.75
CA GLY A 36 -9.79 0.17 2.77
C GLY A 36 -10.84 1.24 2.52
N ASP A 37 -11.39 1.83 3.59
CA ASP A 37 -12.40 2.88 3.49
C ASP A 37 -11.85 4.14 2.82
N VAL A 38 -10.62 4.54 3.14
CA VAL A 38 -9.95 5.69 2.49
C VAL A 38 -9.71 5.46 1.00
N LEU A 39 -9.43 4.21 0.60
CA LEU A 39 -9.18 3.84 -0.79
C LEU A 39 -10.45 3.39 -1.54
N ALA A 40 -11.63 3.47 -0.91
CA ALA A 40 -12.88 2.96 -1.48
C ALA A 40 -13.29 3.68 -2.78
N ASP A 41 -12.90 4.95 -2.95
CA ASP A 41 -13.13 5.74 -4.17
C ASP A 41 -12.27 5.28 -5.37
N ILE A 42 -11.28 4.41 -5.14
CA ILE A 42 -10.37 3.92 -6.18
C ILE A 42 -10.72 2.45 -6.46
N PRO A 43 -11.59 2.14 -7.44
CA PRO A 43 -12.10 0.79 -7.67
C PRO A 43 -11.01 -0.22 -8.06
N GLN A 44 -9.88 0.25 -8.60
CA GLN A 44 -8.72 -0.56 -8.94
C GLN A 44 -7.70 -0.70 -7.82
N ALA A 45 -7.92 -0.09 -6.65
CA ALA A 45 -7.01 -0.19 -5.52
C ALA A 45 -6.99 -1.62 -4.97
N ARG A 46 -5.80 -2.17 -4.80
CA ARG A 46 -5.58 -3.47 -4.15
C ARG A 46 -4.75 -3.23 -2.91
N ILE A 47 -5.22 -3.77 -1.78
CA ILE A 47 -4.52 -3.70 -0.50
C ILE A 47 -3.91 -5.07 -0.24
N GLU A 48 -2.59 -5.15 -0.30
CA GLU A 48 -1.85 -6.31 0.17
C GLU A 48 -1.55 -6.13 1.65
N PHE A 49 -2.18 -6.98 2.48
CA PHE A 49 -2.04 -6.93 3.94
C PHE A 49 -1.37 -8.21 4.42
N SER A 50 -0.32 -8.09 5.23
CA SER A 50 0.38 -9.21 5.84
C SER A 50 0.91 -8.81 7.22
N ILE A 51 0.65 -9.65 8.22
CA ILE A 51 1.26 -9.54 9.55
C ILE A 51 2.56 -10.33 9.50
N MET A 52 3.68 -9.68 9.79
CA MET A 52 4.99 -10.31 9.83
C MET A 52 5.63 -10.07 11.19
N SER A 53 6.35 -11.07 11.70
CA SER A 53 7.21 -10.88 12.86
C SER A 53 8.24 -9.80 12.54
N ARG A 54 8.36 -8.81 13.43
CA ARG A 54 9.35 -7.74 13.28
C ARG A 54 10.73 -8.39 13.14
N PRO A 55 11.49 -8.12 12.07
CA PRO A 55 12.88 -8.53 12.02
C PRO A 55 13.59 -7.97 13.26
N PRO A 56 14.48 -8.74 13.90
CA PRO A 56 15.30 -8.18 14.96
C PRO A 56 15.96 -6.92 14.40
N LEU A 57 15.85 -5.81 15.13
CA LEU A 57 16.70 -4.65 14.88
C LEU A 57 18.12 -5.17 15.06
N THR A 58 18.79 -5.56 13.98
CA THR A 58 20.22 -5.78 14.04
C THR A 58 20.79 -4.43 14.47
N PRO A 59 21.37 -4.30 15.67
CA PRO A 59 22.18 -3.13 15.95
C PRO A 59 23.22 -3.13 14.84
N ASN A 60 23.21 -2.09 14.01
CA ASN A 60 24.23 -1.92 13.00
C ASN A 60 25.58 -2.07 13.73
N GLY A 61 26.38 -3.03 13.27
CA GLY A 61 27.58 -3.49 13.95
C GLY A 61 28.60 -2.38 14.19
N SER A 62 29.48 -2.68 15.14
CA SER A 62 30.68 -1.97 15.61
C SER A 62 31.50 -1.23 14.56
#